data_AF-A0A3N5EHT8-F1
#
_entry.id   AF-A0A3N5EHT8-F1
#
_cell.length_a   1.000
_cell.length_b   1.000
_cell.length_c   1.000
_cell.angle_alpha   90.00
_cell.angle_beta   90.00
_cell.angle_gamma   90.00
#
_symmetry.space_group_name_H-M   'P 1'
#
loop_
_entity.id
_entity.type
_entity.pdbx_description
1 polymer ?
#
loop_
_entity_poly.entity_id
_entity_poly.type
_entity_poly.pdbx_seq_one_letter_code
_entity_poly.pdbx_strand_id
1 'polypeptide(L)'
;MSKEMETGMDGMKAQAGTSNESLIDRLAQLSAKKVTPLDMLPQEDLREKLVELVLNGQPRGTDRETSALFGALRNSLIARKVDETKVVVFGGGSGLSNVIGGDNRRAGWLRQPFTGLKEIFPHTRSVVCVTDDGGSTGEMQKDLPLVALGDIRHVLISSIQLEKLQKGYGLSVYEAVEVAATLAELFNYRFKECPHDPASLLAGSGVNLDGLPIILRDALVSLINHLYADQRLASTLTRPHCLGNILLAAAVYRGIETQIDNDMLCRQPELLRRALFS
;
A
#
# COMPACT_ATOMS: atom_id res chain seq x y z
N MET A 1 42.87 -46.55 -77.92
CA MET A 1 44.30 -46.58 -77.51
C MET A 1 44.94 -45.26 -77.91
N SER A 2 45.53 -44.58 -76.91
CA SER A 2 46.67 -43.65 -76.99
C SER A 2 46.45 -42.14 -77.09
N LYS A 3 46.96 -41.47 -76.03
CA LYS A 3 47.49 -40.09 -75.88
C LYS A 3 46.45 -38.96 -75.79
N GLU A 4 46.22 -38.26 -74.68
CA GLU A 4 47.07 -37.68 -73.60
C GLU A 4 48.22 -36.78 -74.09
N MET A 5 47.95 -35.46 -74.07
CA MET A 5 48.81 -34.36 -73.61
C MET A 5 48.05 -33.03 -73.78
N GLU A 6 47.70 -32.35 -72.68
CA GLU A 6 48.13 -30.96 -72.45
C GLU A 6 47.77 -30.49 -71.03
N THR A 7 48.83 -30.11 -70.33
CA THR A 7 48.92 -29.50 -69.01
C THR A 7 48.78 -27.99 -69.08
N GLY A 8 48.13 -27.38 -68.09
CA GLY A 8 48.22 -25.94 -67.78
C GLY A 8 47.37 -25.63 -66.55
N MET A 9 47.95 -25.66 -65.35
CA MET A 9 48.22 -24.45 -64.54
C MET A 9 47.06 -23.45 -64.54
N ASP A 10 46.28 -23.42 -63.45
CA ASP A 10 46.12 -22.16 -62.71
C ASP A 10 45.49 -22.35 -61.33
N GLY A 11 46.07 -21.68 -60.33
CA GLY A 11 45.24 -21.03 -59.32
C GLY A 11 44.98 -21.70 -57.97
N MET A 12 45.93 -22.42 -57.35
CA MET A 12 45.98 -22.48 -55.88
C MET A 12 46.47 -21.11 -55.35
N LYS A 13 45.59 -20.10 -55.36
CA LYS A 13 45.81 -18.81 -54.68
C LYS A 13 44.98 -18.76 -53.40
N ALA A 14 45.70 -18.94 -52.29
CA ALA A 14 45.55 -18.19 -51.04
C ALA A 14 44.12 -17.82 -50.59
N GLN A 15 43.45 -18.73 -49.86
CA GLN A 15 42.47 -18.34 -48.84
C GLN A 15 43.21 -18.07 -47.52
N ALA A 16 43.78 -16.86 -47.40
CA ALA A 16 44.35 -16.36 -46.14
C ALA A 16 44.01 -14.89 -45.86
N GLY A 17 43.03 -14.30 -46.59
CA GLY A 17 42.72 -12.87 -46.54
C GLY A 17 41.41 -12.46 -45.85
N THR A 18 40.53 -13.39 -45.47
CA THR A 18 39.12 -13.05 -45.14
C THR A 18 38.79 -12.87 -43.66
N SER A 19 39.69 -13.18 -42.74
CA SER A 19 39.40 -13.07 -41.29
C SER A 19 39.64 -11.67 -40.72
N ASN A 20 40.69 -10.98 -41.18
CA ASN A 20 41.13 -9.70 -40.61
C ASN A 20 40.30 -8.49 -41.08
N GLU A 21 39.87 -8.44 -42.35
CA GLU A 21 38.96 -7.41 -42.84
C GLU A 21 37.62 -7.46 -42.09
N SER A 22 37.09 -8.67 -41.84
CA SER A 22 35.86 -8.86 -41.07
C SER A 22 35.98 -8.41 -39.60
N LEU A 23 37.19 -8.47 -39.01
CA LEU A 23 37.45 -8.04 -37.64
C LEU A 23 37.51 -6.52 -37.55
N ILE A 24 38.19 -5.87 -38.49
CA ILE A 24 38.33 -4.41 -38.56
C ILE A 24 36.96 -3.76 -38.77
N ASP A 25 36.14 -4.31 -39.68
CA ASP A 25 34.78 -3.81 -39.91
C ASP A 25 33.89 -3.96 -38.67
N ARG A 26 34.00 -5.08 -37.96
CA ARG A 26 33.27 -5.29 -36.69
C ARG A 26 33.75 -4.34 -35.59
N LEU A 27 35.05 -4.07 -35.49
CA LEU A 27 35.62 -3.11 -34.55
C LEU A 27 35.18 -1.67 -34.88
N ALA A 28 35.13 -1.31 -36.16
CA ALA A 28 34.64 -0.01 -36.61
C ALA A 28 33.15 0.16 -36.28
N GLN A 29 32.33 -0.87 -36.51
CA GLN A 29 30.91 -0.85 -36.14
C GLN A 29 30.69 -0.74 -34.63
N LEU A 30 31.49 -1.42 -33.81
CA LEU A 30 31.43 -1.30 -32.35
C LEU A 30 31.86 0.08 -31.88
N SER A 31 32.95 0.63 -32.44
CA SER A 31 33.47 1.95 -32.09
C SER A 31 32.54 3.09 -32.52
N ALA A 32 31.73 2.87 -33.56
CA ALA A 32 30.70 3.82 -34.01
C ALA A 32 29.48 3.85 -33.08
N LYS A 33 29.28 2.86 -32.22
CA LYS A 33 28.19 2.86 -31.24
C LYS A 33 28.49 3.84 -30.12
N LYS A 34 27.58 4.77 -29.86
CA LYS A 34 27.63 5.64 -28.69
C LYS A 34 27.03 4.91 -27.50
N VAL A 35 27.89 4.47 -26.59
CA VAL A 35 27.50 3.91 -25.30
C VAL A 35 27.57 5.03 -24.27
N THR A 36 26.49 5.22 -23.53
CA THR A 36 26.42 6.18 -22.42
C THR A 36 26.70 5.48 -21.10
N PRO A 37 27.12 6.21 -20.04
CA PRO A 37 27.26 5.62 -18.72
C PRO A 37 25.99 4.91 -18.23
N LEU A 38 24.80 5.41 -18.59
CA LEU A 38 23.52 4.78 -18.23
C LEU A 38 23.31 3.42 -18.88
N ASP A 39 24.04 3.06 -19.93
CA ASP A 39 23.98 1.73 -20.55
C ASP A 39 24.73 0.66 -19.75
N MET A 40 25.45 1.06 -18.69
CA MET A 40 26.04 0.14 -17.72
C MET A 40 25.03 -0.37 -16.69
N LEU A 41 23.82 0.20 -16.65
CA LEU A 41 22.72 -0.30 -15.83
C LEU A 41 21.95 -1.38 -16.61
N PRO A 42 21.58 -2.49 -15.96
CA PRO A 42 21.07 -3.68 -16.65
C PRO A 42 19.68 -3.52 -17.26
N GLN A 43 18.92 -2.53 -16.79
CA GLN A 43 17.53 -2.32 -17.22
C GLN A 43 17.49 -1.60 -18.58
N GLU A 44 16.44 -1.82 -19.37
CA GLU A 44 16.28 -1.16 -20.66
C GLU A 44 15.64 0.23 -20.51
N ASP A 45 14.57 0.33 -19.71
CA ASP A 45 13.84 1.58 -19.48
C ASP A 45 14.59 2.51 -18.53
N LEU A 46 14.63 3.81 -18.86
CA LEU A 46 15.34 4.80 -18.05
C LEU A 46 14.82 4.85 -16.60
N ARG A 47 13.52 4.70 -16.36
CA ARG A 47 12.96 4.73 -15.00
C ARG A 47 13.43 3.53 -14.20
N GLU A 48 13.43 2.35 -14.81
CA GLU A 48 13.95 1.13 -14.20
C GLU A 48 15.45 1.24 -13.91
N LYS A 49 16.24 1.84 -14.82
CA LYS A 49 17.64 2.17 -14.59
C LYS A 49 17.82 3.09 -13.36
N LEU A 50 17.00 4.13 -13.22
CA LEU A 50 17.07 5.03 -12.06
C LEU A 50 16.64 4.35 -10.76
N VAL A 51 15.62 3.48 -10.79
CA VAL A 51 15.21 2.67 -9.65
C VAL A 51 16.34 1.73 -9.22
N GLU A 52 16.95 1.02 -10.17
CA GLU A 52 18.09 0.14 -9.95
C GLU A 52 19.26 0.89 -9.30
N LEU A 53 19.59 2.08 -9.82
CA LEU A 53 20.64 2.94 -9.26
C LEU A 53 20.35 3.35 -7.81
N VAL A 54 19.09 3.66 -7.47
CA VAL A 54 18.72 4.04 -6.11
C VAL A 54 18.83 2.84 -5.16
N LEU A 55 18.30 1.68 -5.58
CA LEU A 55 18.23 0.45 -4.77
C LEU A 55 19.59 -0.22 -4.59
N ASN A 56 20.32 -0.43 -5.69
CA ASN A 56 21.54 -1.25 -5.73
C ASN A 56 22.83 -0.42 -5.82
N GLY A 57 22.70 0.89 -6.03
CA GLY A 57 23.84 1.80 -6.12
C GLY A 57 24.50 1.81 -7.49
N GLN A 58 25.73 2.30 -7.54
CA GLN A 58 26.47 2.48 -8.79
C GLN A 58 26.96 1.14 -9.39
N PRO A 59 27.05 1.02 -10.73
CA PRO A 59 27.61 -0.15 -11.38
C PRO A 59 29.07 -0.41 -11.00
N ARG A 60 29.44 -1.68 -10.85
CA ARG A 60 30.84 -2.11 -10.61
C ARG A 60 31.69 -1.89 -11.86
N GLY A 61 32.99 -1.66 -11.67
CA GLY A 61 33.94 -1.52 -12.78
C GLY A 61 33.84 -0.20 -13.55
N THR A 62 33.16 0.80 -12.99
CA THR A 62 33.17 2.19 -13.49
C THR A 62 34.46 2.90 -13.09
N ASP A 63 34.92 3.82 -13.93
CA ASP A 63 36.02 4.73 -13.57
C ASP A 63 35.56 5.72 -12.46
N ARG A 64 36.53 6.42 -11.88
CA ARG A 64 36.30 7.32 -10.73
C ARG A 64 35.34 8.47 -11.07
N GLU A 65 35.40 9.01 -12.28
CA GLU A 65 34.56 10.13 -12.70
C GLU A 65 33.12 9.67 -12.91
N THR A 66 32.93 8.57 -13.65
CA THR A 66 31.61 7.97 -13.86
C THR A 66 30.95 7.54 -12.54
N SER A 67 31.73 6.95 -11.62
CA SER A 67 31.26 6.60 -10.28
C SER A 67 30.81 7.84 -9.49
N ALA A 68 31.56 8.94 -9.55
CA ALA A 68 31.17 10.19 -8.90
C ALA A 68 29.86 10.76 -9.47
N LEU A 69 29.66 10.70 -10.79
CA LEU A 69 28.42 11.13 -11.44
C LEU A 69 27.22 10.28 -11.02
N PHE A 70 27.36 8.96 -10.97
CA PHE A 70 26.31 8.07 -10.45
C PHE A 70 25.99 8.33 -8.99
N GLY A 71 27.01 8.56 -8.16
CA GLY A 71 26.84 8.93 -6.76
C GLY A 71 26.07 10.25 -6.61
N ALA A 72 26.43 11.28 -7.38
CA ALA A 72 25.75 12.57 -7.38
C ALA A 72 24.29 12.46 -7.85
N LEU A 73 24.03 11.71 -8.92
CA LEU A 73 22.67 11.45 -9.42
C LEU A 73 21.83 10.71 -8.38
N ARG A 74 22.36 9.62 -7.80
CA ARG A 74 21.68 8.87 -6.74
C ARG A 74 21.35 9.75 -5.55
N ASN A 75 22.31 10.54 -5.07
CA ASN A 75 22.09 11.47 -3.96
C ASN A 75 21.02 12.51 -4.30
N SER A 76 21.01 13.01 -5.55
CA SER A 76 20.00 13.95 -6.02
C SER A 76 18.59 13.34 -6.08
N LEU A 77 18.49 12.06 -6.48
CA LEU A 77 17.23 11.33 -6.49
C LEU A 77 16.70 11.08 -5.07
N ILE A 78 17.56 10.68 -4.13
CA ILE A 78 17.20 10.42 -2.74
C ILE A 78 16.85 11.71 -1.99
N ALA A 79 17.60 12.79 -2.23
CA ALA A 79 17.38 14.07 -1.57
C ALA A 79 16.16 14.83 -2.11
N ARG A 80 15.56 14.34 -3.21
CA ARG A 80 14.40 14.99 -3.81
C ARG A 80 13.20 14.82 -2.90
N LYS A 81 12.71 15.95 -2.40
CA LYS A 81 11.46 16.01 -1.65
C LYS A 81 10.28 15.65 -2.56
N VAL A 82 9.42 14.77 -2.05
CA VAL A 82 8.21 14.32 -2.73
C VAL A 82 6.96 14.60 -1.90
N ASP A 83 7.07 15.40 -0.84
CA ASP A 83 6.00 15.66 0.14
C ASP A 83 4.71 16.16 -0.52
N GLU A 84 4.82 17.00 -1.56
CA GLU A 84 3.68 17.56 -2.31
C GLU A 84 3.06 16.60 -3.34
N THR A 85 3.66 15.42 -3.53
CA THR A 85 3.21 14.45 -4.54
C THR A 85 1.91 13.80 -4.07
N LYS A 86 0.86 13.92 -4.89
CA LYS A 86 -0.43 13.27 -4.66
C LYS A 86 -0.38 11.87 -5.24
N VAL A 87 -0.44 10.87 -4.37
CA VAL A 87 -0.41 9.45 -4.76
C VAL A 87 -1.80 8.87 -4.58
N VAL A 88 -2.29 8.14 -5.58
CA VAL A 88 -3.56 7.40 -5.49
C VAL A 88 -3.26 5.92 -5.70
N VAL A 89 -3.64 5.10 -4.72
CA VAL A 89 -3.42 3.64 -4.76
C VAL A 89 -4.77 2.94 -4.80
N PHE A 90 -4.96 2.08 -5.80
CA PHE A 90 -6.15 1.23 -5.94
C PHE A 90 -5.80 -0.17 -5.49
N GLY A 91 -6.66 -0.81 -4.71
CA GLY A 91 -6.45 -2.19 -4.29
C GLY A 91 -7.47 -2.68 -3.28
N GLY A 92 -7.19 -3.82 -2.68
CA GLY A 92 -8.00 -4.43 -1.61
C GLY A 92 -7.16 -5.37 -0.75
N GLY A 93 -7.78 -5.91 0.28
CA GLY A 93 -7.20 -6.85 1.21
C GLY A 93 -5.99 -6.31 1.98
N SER A 94 -5.24 -7.24 2.55
CA SER A 94 -4.00 -6.97 3.27
C SER A 94 -2.87 -6.47 2.37
N GLY A 95 -2.93 -6.69 1.06
CA GLY A 95 -1.92 -6.20 0.12
C GLY A 95 -1.86 -4.67 0.09
N LEU A 96 -3.03 -4.03 -0.04
CA LEU A 96 -3.13 -2.57 -0.04
C LEU A 96 -2.69 -1.97 1.30
N SER A 97 -3.24 -2.46 2.42
CA SER A 97 -2.89 -1.93 3.75
C SER A 97 -1.40 -2.09 4.06
N ASN A 98 -0.79 -3.21 3.62
CA ASN A 98 0.64 -3.44 3.79
C ASN A 98 1.51 -2.44 3.03
N VAL A 99 1.15 -2.09 1.79
CA VAL A 99 1.87 -1.07 1.01
C VAL A 99 1.70 0.33 1.62
N ILE A 100 0.48 0.67 2.02
CA ILE A 100 0.16 2.01 2.55
C ILE A 100 0.89 2.29 3.86
N GLY A 101 0.87 1.32 4.78
CA GLY A 101 1.54 1.51 6.06
C GLY A 101 1.71 0.26 6.91
N GLY A 102 1.74 -0.93 6.30
CA GLY A 102 1.94 -2.20 6.99
C GLY A 102 0.65 -2.88 7.48
N ASP A 103 0.75 -4.18 7.77
CA ASP A 103 -0.35 -4.98 8.37
C ASP A 103 -0.48 -4.67 9.87
N ASN A 104 -1.52 -3.91 10.22
CA ASN A 104 -1.81 -3.45 11.58
C ASN A 104 -2.20 -4.55 12.58
N ARG A 105 -2.28 -5.81 12.14
CA ARG A 105 -2.49 -6.97 13.02
C ARG A 105 -1.19 -7.59 13.51
N ARG A 106 -0.04 -7.18 12.95
CA ARG A 106 1.27 -7.72 13.34
C ARG A 106 1.81 -6.98 14.54
N ALA A 107 2.38 -7.71 15.51
CA ALA A 107 2.99 -7.12 16.71
C ALA A 107 4.09 -6.10 16.39
N GLY A 108 4.83 -6.27 15.29
CA GLY A 108 5.83 -5.32 14.83
C GLY A 108 5.26 -3.97 14.39
N TRP A 109 4.02 -3.95 13.89
CA TRP A 109 3.36 -2.73 13.43
C TRP A 109 3.12 -1.75 14.56
N LEU A 110 2.69 -2.24 15.73
CA LEU A 110 2.41 -1.43 16.92
C LEU A 110 3.63 -0.60 17.37
N ARG A 111 4.85 -1.05 17.06
CA ARG A 111 6.10 -0.35 17.42
C ARG A 111 6.50 0.71 16.39
N GLN A 112 6.10 0.55 15.13
CA GLN A 112 6.47 1.45 14.03
C GLN A 112 5.26 1.68 13.10
N PRO A 113 4.16 2.26 13.61
CA PRO A 113 2.90 2.35 12.88
C PRO A 113 2.96 3.37 11.73
N PHE A 114 3.97 4.24 11.67
CA PHE A 114 4.04 5.37 10.75
C PHE A 114 4.93 5.15 9.52
N THR A 115 5.16 3.90 9.16
CA THR A 115 6.02 3.51 8.03
C THR A 115 5.23 3.30 6.74
N GLY A 116 5.92 2.99 5.64
CA GLY A 116 5.31 2.60 4.37
C GLY A 116 5.08 3.79 3.43
N LEU A 117 4.18 3.63 2.45
CA LEU A 117 3.99 4.66 1.41
C LEU A 117 3.53 6.00 1.99
N LYS A 118 2.74 5.99 3.08
CA LYS A 118 2.28 7.20 3.76
C LYS A 118 3.40 8.02 4.41
N GLU A 119 4.53 7.41 4.73
CA GLU A 119 5.71 8.08 5.29
C GLU A 119 6.42 8.89 4.20
N ILE A 120 6.53 8.31 3.00
CA ILE A 120 7.23 8.90 1.85
C ILE A 120 6.31 9.91 1.14
N PHE A 121 5.01 9.60 1.03
CA PHE A 121 4.03 10.39 0.30
C PHE A 121 2.86 10.74 1.24
N PRO A 122 2.92 11.87 1.98
CA PRO A 122 1.92 12.24 2.97
C PRO A 122 0.54 12.54 2.35
N HIS A 123 0.49 12.85 1.05
CA HIS A 123 -0.75 13.02 0.28
C HIS A 123 -1.21 11.74 -0.45
N THR A 124 -0.98 10.57 0.15
CA THR A 124 -1.51 9.30 -0.33
C THR A 124 -3.01 9.17 -0.09
N ARG A 125 -3.75 8.77 -1.12
CA ARG A 125 -5.17 8.39 -1.06
C ARG A 125 -5.34 6.95 -1.51
N SER A 126 -6.16 6.21 -0.78
CA SER A 126 -6.45 4.81 -1.07
C SER A 126 -7.86 4.67 -1.61
N VAL A 127 -8.01 3.97 -2.72
CA VAL A 127 -9.29 3.53 -3.27
C VAL A 127 -9.40 2.03 -3.01
N VAL A 128 -10.30 1.67 -2.11
CA VAL A 128 -10.39 0.33 -1.53
C VAL A 128 -11.50 -0.46 -2.20
N CYS A 129 -11.21 -1.70 -2.59
CA CYS A 129 -12.21 -2.64 -3.06
C CYS A 129 -13.17 -3.01 -1.94
N VAL A 130 -14.47 -3.06 -2.23
CA VAL A 130 -15.53 -3.32 -1.25
C VAL A 130 -16.39 -4.53 -1.60
N THR A 131 -15.84 -5.46 -2.38
CA THR A 131 -16.55 -6.65 -2.87
C THR A 131 -16.31 -7.89 -2.03
N ASP A 132 -15.57 -7.81 -0.93
CA ASP A 132 -15.34 -8.94 -0.03
C ASP A 132 -16.65 -9.33 0.69
N ASP A 133 -17.06 -10.58 0.55
CA ASP A 133 -18.23 -11.17 1.22
C ASP A 133 -17.81 -12.26 2.23
N GLY A 134 -16.51 -12.36 2.55
CA GLY A 134 -15.95 -13.36 3.45
C GLY A 134 -15.82 -12.93 4.92
N GLY A 135 -15.71 -13.92 5.82
CA GLY A 135 -15.32 -13.72 7.22
C GLY A 135 -16.19 -12.70 7.99
N SER A 136 -15.54 -11.76 8.71
CA SER A 136 -16.27 -10.73 9.48
C SER A 136 -17.08 -9.76 8.63
N THR A 137 -16.74 -9.65 7.35
CA THR A 137 -17.45 -8.82 6.40
C THR A 137 -18.74 -9.52 5.96
N GLY A 138 -18.62 -10.80 5.58
CA GLY A 138 -19.76 -11.64 5.23
C GLY A 138 -20.76 -11.79 6.36
N GLU A 139 -20.30 -11.98 7.60
CA GLU A 139 -21.22 -12.02 8.75
C GLU A 139 -22.01 -10.72 8.89
N MET A 140 -21.38 -9.56 8.66
CA MET A 140 -22.05 -8.26 8.77
C MET A 140 -23.08 -8.02 7.65
N GLN A 141 -22.76 -8.45 6.43
CA GLN A 141 -23.64 -8.28 5.27
C GLN A 141 -24.92 -9.12 5.36
N LYS A 142 -24.96 -10.14 6.23
CA LYS A 142 -26.20 -10.87 6.55
C LYS A 142 -27.20 -10.02 7.33
N ASP A 143 -26.70 -9.05 8.09
CA ASP A 143 -27.48 -8.27 9.04
C ASP A 143 -27.73 -6.83 8.57
N LEU A 144 -26.79 -6.25 7.81
CA LEU A 144 -26.81 -4.86 7.38
C LEU A 144 -26.68 -4.74 5.86
N PRO A 145 -27.48 -3.89 5.19
CA PRO A 145 -27.30 -3.54 3.77
C PRO A 145 -26.12 -2.59 3.59
N LEU A 146 -24.91 -3.04 3.89
CA LEU A 146 -23.66 -2.29 3.77
C LEU A 146 -22.70 -2.97 2.80
N VAL A 147 -21.85 -2.15 2.19
CA VAL A 147 -20.67 -2.66 1.45
C VAL A 147 -19.67 -3.30 2.41
N ALA A 148 -18.71 -4.03 1.87
CA ALA A 148 -17.63 -4.60 2.65
C ALA A 148 -16.80 -3.54 3.40
N LEU A 149 -16.84 -3.55 4.73
CA LEU A 149 -16.06 -2.61 5.56
C LEU A 149 -14.71 -3.18 6.02
N GLY A 150 -14.46 -4.47 5.82
CA GLY A 150 -13.25 -5.15 6.30
C GLY A 150 -11.96 -4.53 5.77
N ASP A 151 -11.86 -4.36 4.44
CA ASP A 151 -10.66 -3.79 3.83
C ASP A 151 -10.52 -2.29 4.11
N ILE A 152 -11.64 -1.56 4.14
CA ILE A 152 -11.67 -0.15 4.53
C ILE A 152 -11.07 0.00 5.93
N ARG A 153 -11.48 -0.83 6.89
CA ARG A 153 -10.94 -0.83 8.25
C ARG A 153 -9.43 -1.01 8.26
N HIS A 154 -8.90 -1.98 7.53
CA HIS A 154 -7.45 -2.23 7.48
C HIS A 154 -6.71 -1.03 6.92
N VAL A 155 -7.22 -0.47 5.82
CA VAL A 155 -6.60 0.68 5.17
C VAL A 155 -6.67 1.91 6.05
N LEU A 156 -7.77 2.17 6.77
CA LEU A 156 -7.90 3.31 7.68
C LEU A 156 -6.84 3.29 8.78
N ILE A 157 -6.69 2.16 9.48
CA ILE A 157 -5.67 2.03 10.54
C ILE A 157 -4.26 2.11 9.95
N SER A 158 -4.00 1.41 8.85
CA SER A 158 -2.72 1.49 8.16
C SER A 158 -2.44 2.85 7.53
N SER A 159 -3.41 3.76 7.43
CA SER A 159 -3.25 5.12 6.91
C SER A 159 -3.03 6.18 7.99
N ILE A 160 -3.03 5.82 9.29
CA ILE A 160 -2.74 6.78 10.37
C ILE A 160 -1.34 7.35 10.17
N GLN A 161 -1.22 8.68 10.16
CA GLN A 161 0.04 9.39 9.94
C GLN A 161 0.48 10.11 11.21
N LEU A 162 1.78 10.02 11.53
CA LEU A 162 2.40 10.72 12.67
C LEU A 162 2.08 12.21 12.62
N GLU A 163 2.41 12.87 11.50
CA GLU A 163 2.24 14.31 11.34
C GLU A 163 0.80 14.78 11.60
N LYS A 164 -0.20 13.99 11.19
CA LYS A 164 -1.62 14.31 11.41
C LYS A 164 -2.00 14.20 12.89
N LEU A 165 -1.47 13.20 13.59
CA LEU A 165 -1.68 13.06 15.03
C LEU A 165 -1.01 14.20 15.81
N GLN A 166 0.23 14.54 15.45
CA GLN A 166 0.96 15.63 16.11
C GLN A 166 0.29 16.98 15.86
N LYS A 167 -0.10 17.28 14.61
CA LYS A 167 -0.76 18.55 14.26
C LYS A 167 -2.19 18.64 14.80
N GLY A 168 -2.94 17.54 14.78
CA GLY A 168 -4.34 17.50 15.17
C GLY A 168 -4.56 17.48 16.68
N TYR A 169 -3.65 16.84 17.43
CA TYR A 169 -3.83 16.58 18.86
C TYR A 169 -2.66 17.05 19.73
N GLY A 170 -1.60 17.62 19.15
CA GLY A 170 -0.43 18.11 19.90
C GLY A 170 0.45 17.01 20.49
N LEU A 171 0.39 15.80 19.94
CA LEU A 171 1.06 14.62 20.51
C LEU A 171 2.57 14.61 20.23
N SER A 172 3.33 14.10 21.19
CA SER A 172 4.70 13.62 20.95
C SER A 172 4.70 12.37 20.07
N VAL A 173 5.88 11.99 19.57
CA VAL A 173 6.03 10.76 18.78
C VAL A 173 5.61 9.53 19.59
N TYR A 174 5.98 9.48 20.88
CA TYR A 174 5.64 8.38 21.76
C TYR A 174 4.12 8.26 21.96
N GLU A 175 3.45 9.37 22.31
CA GLU A 175 1.99 9.38 22.50
C GLU A 175 1.26 9.04 21.20
N ALA A 176 1.77 9.49 20.04
CA ALA A 176 1.18 9.14 18.75
C ALA A 176 1.26 7.62 18.48
N VAL A 177 2.37 6.96 18.83
CA VAL A 177 2.51 5.50 18.73
C VAL A 177 1.49 4.80 19.62
N GLU A 178 1.37 5.21 20.88
CA GLU A 178 0.39 4.64 21.83
C GLU A 178 -1.06 4.80 21.35
N VAL A 179 -1.40 5.97 20.79
CA VAL A 179 -2.71 6.22 20.17
C VAL A 179 -2.95 5.30 18.98
N ALA A 180 -1.97 5.16 18.08
CA ALA A 180 -2.09 4.27 16.92
C ALA A 180 -2.23 2.80 17.34
N ALA A 181 -1.52 2.37 18.38
CA ALA A 181 -1.61 1.02 18.93
C ALA A 181 -2.99 0.76 19.55
N THR A 182 -3.47 1.68 20.39
CA THR A 182 -4.80 1.63 21.03
C THR A 182 -5.92 1.54 19.98
N LEU A 183 -5.83 2.36 18.92
CA LEU A 183 -6.77 2.31 17.80
C LEU A 183 -6.69 0.98 17.04
N ALA A 184 -5.49 0.48 16.76
CA ALA A 184 -5.32 -0.78 16.07
C ALA A 184 -5.87 -1.97 16.88
N GLU A 185 -5.63 -2.00 18.19
CA GLU A 185 -6.16 -3.03 19.08
C GLU A 185 -7.68 -3.00 19.13
N LEU A 186 -8.27 -1.82 19.35
CA LEU A 186 -9.73 -1.65 19.39
C LEU A 186 -10.39 -2.04 18.05
N PHE A 187 -9.85 -1.57 16.93
CA PHE A 187 -10.42 -1.85 15.61
C PHE A 187 -10.17 -3.29 15.17
N ASN A 188 -9.15 -3.99 15.69
CA ASN A 188 -8.93 -5.41 15.41
C ASN A 188 -9.58 -6.36 16.39
N TYR A 189 -10.11 -5.86 17.50
CA TYR A 189 -10.80 -6.68 18.49
C TYR A 189 -11.97 -7.44 17.86
N ARG A 190 -12.09 -8.71 18.25
CA ARG A 190 -13.18 -9.61 17.84
C ARG A 190 -13.80 -10.20 19.09
N PHE A 191 -15.02 -9.79 19.39
CA PHE A 191 -15.78 -10.43 20.47
C PHE A 191 -16.33 -11.76 19.96
N LYS A 192 -16.38 -12.75 20.84
CA LYS A 192 -16.92 -14.09 20.56
C LYS A 192 -18.32 -14.29 21.14
N GLU A 193 -18.64 -13.53 22.18
CA GLU A 193 -19.88 -13.60 22.93
C GLU A 193 -20.58 -12.25 22.85
N CYS A 194 -21.91 -12.27 22.98
CA CYS A 194 -22.72 -11.06 22.96
C CYS A 194 -22.35 -10.15 24.13
N PRO A 195 -21.78 -8.96 23.88
CA PRO A 195 -21.42 -8.04 24.95
C PRO A 195 -22.69 -7.32 25.42
N HIS A 196 -23.02 -7.46 26.69
CA HIS A 196 -24.29 -6.99 27.26
C HIS A 196 -24.46 -5.47 27.25
N ASP A 197 -23.35 -4.73 27.38
CA ASP A 197 -23.33 -3.27 27.47
C ASP A 197 -22.00 -2.67 26.96
N PRO A 198 -21.95 -1.35 26.70
CA PRO A 198 -20.72 -0.67 26.26
C PRO A 198 -19.48 -0.94 27.12
N ALA A 199 -19.63 -1.02 28.45
CA ALA A 199 -18.51 -1.21 29.36
C ALA A 199 -17.95 -2.64 29.26
N SER A 200 -18.83 -3.64 29.14
CA SER A 200 -18.47 -5.04 28.92
C SER A 200 -17.74 -5.25 27.59
N LEU A 201 -18.16 -4.55 26.53
CA LEU A 201 -17.50 -4.59 25.22
C LEU A 201 -16.09 -4.02 25.28
N LEU A 202 -15.91 -2.87 25.95
CA LEU A 202 -14.61 -2.25 26.14
C LEU A 202 -13.69 -3.09 27.02
N ALA A 203 -14.20 -3.58 28.15
CA ALA A 203 -13.45 -4.48 29.03
C ALA A 203 -12.99 -5.74 28.28
N GLY A 204 -13.87 -6.31 27.44
CA GLY A 204 -13.55 -7.46 26.60
C GLY A 204 -12.44 -7.20 25.59
N SER A 205 -12.30 -5.96 25.11
CA SER A 205 -11.22 -5.56 24.20
C SER A 205 -9.86 -5.43 24.87
N GLY A 206 -9.83 -5.24 26.19
CA GLY A 206 -8.61 -4.97 26.96
C GLY A 206 -8.00 -3.58 26.73
N VAL A 207 -8.65 -2.74 25.91
CA VAL A 207 -8.15 -1.42 25.54
C VAL A 207 -8.56 -0.38 26.57
N ASN A 208 -7.61 0.46 27.00
CA ASN A 208 -7.88 1.65 27.80
C ASN A 208 -7.97 2.89 26.91
N LEU A 209 -9.14 3.54 26.88
CA LEU A 209 -9.34 4.75 26.07
C LEU A 209 -8.87 6.04 26.76
N ASP A 210 -8.50 6.01 28.05
CA ASP A 210 -8.08 7.21 28.79
C ASP A 210 -6.75 7.80 28.28
N GLY A 211 -5.92 6.99 27.61
CA GLY A 211 -4.70 7.43 26.96
C GLY A 211 -4.93 8.15 25.61
N LEU A 212 -6.16 8.15 25.09
CA LEU A 212 -6.48 8.81 23.83
C LEU A 212 -6.75 10.31 24.04
N PRO A 213 -6.47 11.16 23.03
CA PRO A 213 -6.95 12.54 23.00
C PRO A 213 -8.46 12.60 23.25
N ILE A 214 -8.90 13.54 24.09
CA ILE A 214 -10.30 13.64 24.55
C ILE A 214 -11.32 13.61 23.41
N ILE A 215 -11.06 14.34 22.32
CA ILE A 215 -11.95 14.39 21.15
C ILE A 215 -12.08 13.00 20.49
N LEU A 216 -10.98 12.27 20.38
CA LEU A 216 -10.96 10.93 19.79
C LEU A 216 -11.66 9.92 20.71
N ARG A 217 -11.37 9.98 22.00
CA ARG A 217 -12.03 9.16 23.03
C ARG A 217 -13.54 9.36 22.99
N ASP A 218 -13.99 10.61 23.04
CA ASP A 218 -15.41 10.95 23.09
C ASP A 218 -16.13 10.53 21.80
N ALA A 219 -15.47 10.65 20.64
CA ALA A 219 -16.00 10.14 19.38
C ALA A 219 -16.16 8.61 19.39
N LEU A 220 -15.16 7.86 19.88
CA LEU A 220 -15.23 6.40 19.99
C LEU A 220 -16.30 5.96 20.98
N VAL A 221 -16.36 6.57 22.17
CA VAL A 221 -17.40 6.30 23.18
C VAL A 221 -18.78 6.61 22.61
N SER A 222 -18.94 7.70 21.86
CA SER A 222 -20.19 8.04 21.19
C SER A 222 -20.60 6.97 20.16
N LEU A 223 -19.65 6.44 19.37
CA LEU A 223 -19.94 5.35 18.42
C LEU A 223 -20.30 4.06 19.14
N ILE A 224 -19.59 3.70 20.21
CA ILE A 224 -19.88 2.51 21.01
C ILE A 224 -21.28 2.60 21.61
N ASN A 225 -21.63 3.73 22.23
CA ASN A 225 -22.98 3.94 22.78
C ASN A 225 -24.05 3.87 21.69
N HIS A 226 -23.74 4.38 20.49
CA HIS A 226 -24.68 4.30 19.36
C HIS A 226 -24.98 2.87 18.93
N LEU A 227 -24.03 1.91 19.06
CA LEU A 227 -24.27 0.49 18.78
C LEU A 227 -25.41 -0.10 19.60
N TYR A 228 -25.55 0.34 20.84
CA TYR A 228 -26.56 -0.15 21.78
C TYR A 228 -27.86 0.65 21.73
N ALA A 229 -27.81 1.89 21.22
CA ALA A 229 -28.96 2.76 21.12
C ALA A 229 -29.73 2.59 19.79
N ASP A 230 -29.04 2.23 18.71
CA ASP A 230 -29.66 2.07 17.39
C ASP A 230 -30.12 0.63 17.17
N GLN A 231 -31.43 0.42 17.16
CA GLN A 231 -32.05 -0.88 16.96
C GLN A 231 -31.65 -1.54 15.63
N ARG A 232 -31.27 -0.76 14.62
CA ARG A 232 -30.83 -1.24 13.31
C ARG A 232 -29.50 -1.99 13.38
N LEU A 233 -28.68 -1.72 14.41
CA LEU A 233 -27.37 -2.34 14.62
C LEU A 233 -27.43 -3.51 15.62
N ALA A 234 -28.54 -3.70 16.32
CA ALA A 234 -28.66 -4.65 17.43
C ALA A 234 -28.31 -6.09 17.04
N SER A 235 -28.66 -6.53 15.82
CA SER A 235 -28.34 -7.88 15.32
C SER A 235 -26.84 -8.15 15.28
N THR A 236 -26.02 -7.13 14.99
CA THR A 236 -24.56 -7.26 14.87
C THR A 236 -23.87 -7.56 16.20
N LEU A 237 -24.53 -7.34 17.33
CA LEU A 237 -24.00 -7.67 18.66
C LEU A 237 -24.32 -9.11 19.09
N THR A 238 -25.21 -9.80 18.38
CA THR A 238 -25.69 -11.15 18.76
C THR A 238 -24.77 -12.28 18.32
N ARG A 239 -23.76 -12.01 17.48
CA ARG A 239 -22.85 -12.99 16.88
C ARG A 239 -21.41 -12.55 16.99
N PRO A 240 -20.41 -13.45 16.83
CA PRO A 240 -19.01 -13.03 16.80
C PRO A 240 -18.73 -12.05 15.65
N HIS A 241 -18.23 -10.86 15.99
CA HIS A 241 -17.86 -9.86 14.99
C HIS A 241 -16.57 -9.12 15.34
N CYS A 242 -16.03 -8.42 14.34
CA CYS A 242 -14.94 -7.48 14.52
C CYS A 242 -15.49 -6.11 14.91
N LEU A 243 -15.07 -5.59 16.07
CA LEU A 243 -15.52 -4.33 16.61
C LEU A 243 -15.27 -3.16 15.65
N GLY A 244 -14.08 -3.10 15.04
CA GLY A 244 -13.77 -2.03 14.09
C GLY A 244 -14.71 -1.99 12.88
N ASN A 245 -15.18 -3.14 12.37
CA ASN A 245 -16.16 -3.13 11.29
C ASN A 245 -17.49 -2.53 11.77
N ILE A 246 -17.94 -2.92 12.97
CA ILE A 246 -19.21 -2.47 13.54
C ILE A 246 -19.15 -0.99 13.92
N LEU A 247 -18.01 -0.47 14.39
CA LEU A 247 -17.81 0.96 14.63
C LEU A 247 -17.88 1.78 13.34
N LEU A 248 -17.33 1.25 12.22
CA LEU A 248 -17.48 1.89 10.92
C LEU A 248 -18.95 1.86 10.44
N ALA A 249 -19.65 0.74 10.62
CA ALA A 249 -21.08 0.67 10.34
C ALA A 249 -21.86 1.70 11.16
N ALA A 250 -21.58 1.81 12.46
CA ALA A 250 -22.18 2.80 13.35
C ALA A 250 -21.95 4.24 12.86
N ALA A 251 -20.73 4.54 12.41
CA ALA A 251 -20.40 5.86 11.88
C ALA A 251 -21.24 6.19 10.63
N VAL A 252 -21.46 5.22 9.74
CA VAL A 252 -22.36 5.38 8.58
C VAL A 252 -23.81 5.55 9.01
N TYR A 253 -24.29 4.72 9.94
CA TYR A 253 -25.68 4.74 10.41
C TYR A 253 -26.05 6.02 11.16
N ARG A 254 -25.08 6.70 11.80
CA ARG A 254 -25.29 8.04 12.38
C ARG A 254 -25.68 9.09 11.34
N GLY A 255 -25.28 8.91 10.08
CA GLY A 255 -25.65 9.78 8.96
C GLY A 255 -27.03 9.47 8.36
N ILE A 256 -27.72 8.43 8.86
CA ILE A 256 -29.01 7.97 8.34
C ILE A 256 -30.10 8.28 9.37
N GLU A 257 -31.19 8.90 8.93
CA GLU A 257 -32.37 9.16 9.76
C GLU A 257 -32.85 7.87 10.43
N THR A 258 -33.14 7.94 11.73
CA THR A 258 -33.48 6.76 12.55
C THR A 258 -34.80 6.09 12.17
N GLN A 259 -35.66 6.78 11.42
CA GLN A 259 -36.91 6.22 10.90
C GLN A 259 -36.70 5.29 9.70
N ILE A 260 -35.53 5.36 9.04
CA ILE A 260 -35.19 4.50 7.92
C ILE A 260 -34.60 3.20 8.47
N ASP A 261 -35.33 2.10 8.33
CA ASP A 261 -34.91 0.78 8.76
C ASP A 261 -34.04 0.03 7.71
N ASN A 262 -33.55 -1.15 8.08
CA ASN A 262 -32.67 -1.94 7.21
C ASN A 262 -33.40 -2.46 5.95
N ASP A 263 -34.71 -2.72 6.00
CA ASP A 263 -35.47 -3.17 4.83
C ASP A 263 -35.63 -2.03 3.81
N MET A 264 -35.89 -0.81 4.28
CA MET A 264 -35.90 0.38 3.45
C MET A 264 -34.53 0.64 2.80
N LEU A 265 -33.44 0.49 3.56
CA LEU A 265 -32.08 0.65 3.04
C LEU A 265 -31.74 -0.40 1.96
N CYS A 266 -32.20 -1.65 2.12
CA CYS A 266 -32.09 -2.69 1.08
C CYS A 266 -32.80 -2.28 -0.22
N ARG A 267 -33.98 -1.68 -0.12
CA ARG A 267 -34.82 -1.28 -1.28
C ARG A 267 -34.36 0.04 -1.92
N GLN A 268 -33.69 0.90 -1.16
CA GLN A 268 -33.25 2.23 -1.60
C GLN A 268 -31.76 2.46 -1.28
N PRO A 269 -30.84 1.84 -2.02
CA PRO A 269 -29.39 1.93 -1.77
C PRO A 269 -28.82 3.36 -1.84
N GLU A 270 -29.50 4.28 -2.53
CA GLU A 270 -29.08 5.68 -2.63
C GLU A 270 -29.13 6.42 -1.28
N LEU A 271 -30.00 6.00 -0.35
CA LEU A 271 -30.03 6.55 1.01
C LEU A 271 -28.73 6.26 1.75
N LEU A 272 -28.23 5.03 1.61
CA LEU A 272 -26.94 4.62 2.16
C LEU A 272 -25.77 5.37 1.51
N ARG A 273 -25.82 5.53 0.18
CA ARG A 273 -24.79 6.25 -0.57
C ARG A 273 -24.62 7.67 -0.06
N ARG A 274 -25.72 8.38 0.22
CA ARG A 274 -25.67 9.75 0.77
C ARG A 274 -24.97 9.80 2.13
N ALA A 275 -25.24 8.85 3.01
CA ALA A 275 -24.61 8.77 4.33
C ALA A 275 -23.12 8.39 4.29
N LEU A 276 -22.68 7.64 3.28
CA LEU A 276 -21.27 7.32 3.07
C LEU A 276 -20.41 8.51 2.61
N PHE A 277 -21.04 9.56 2.06
CA PHE A 277 -20.36 10.75 1.53
C PHE A 277 -20.70 12.05 2.25
N SER A 278 -21.47 12.00 3.34
CA SER A 278 -21.80 13.13 4.22
C SER A 278 -20.73 13.35 5.27
#